data_AF-A0A959CJ25-F1
#
_entry.id   AF-A0A959CJ25-F1
#
_cell.length_a   1.000
_cell.length_b   1.000
_cell.length_c   1.000
_cell.angle_alpha   90.00
_cell.angle_beta   90.00
_cell.angle_gamma   90.00
#
_symmetry.space_group_name_H-M   'P 1'
#
loop_
_entity.id
_entity.type
_entity.pdbx_description
1 polymer ?
#
loop_
_entity_poly.entity_id
_entity_poly.type
_entity_poly.pdbx_seq_one_letter_code
_entity_poly.pdbx_strand_id
1 'polypeptide(L)'
;MIYPLAFTGALASLALWFLYRANDTKSKLFQSSFFGALGIYVLSVILADASLGTKLGTLFRDFVAMAAFGLAFQLLATNKRWILAGSVMALAALGWYYEGYMAHTFSRENTGLPTYDPSGELLVELAEGSGEEALATVVRKYGLKLERAFTPAFPDATELDDYYSIDVPPRYSSRLNEVIRGLQGITAVDWVEPNEMVSVSPEPARRELPGINKKFGINDPGLAHLWGFEAMEVDRLFDYLDNQNLAPERKALIAILDTGVDAGHEDIKDNFKSTKPAYDNDPKGHGTHCAGIAAAVSNNGVGVASFSRDNRFVQVTSIKVLSASGMGSQRTIIKGILEAADTGADVISLSLGGLSNQTKERAYQKAVEYANEKGAIVVAAAGNSNRNAKSFAPAGVPGVIAVSALDEELNRAVFSNYVTDLDMGIAAPGVNIYSTIPNGNYSSFNGTSMATPYVSGLIGLLKSLDPGLDTNTAYEILRKSGKKSKNVKETGNLIYPLGAVEELERQKQNPL
;
A
#
# COMPACT_ATOMS: atom_id res chain seq x y z
N MET A 1 11.10 13.48 -17.71
CA MET A 1 12.11 13.37 -18.79
C MET A 1 13.18 14.45 -18.77
N ILE A 2 12.91 15.70 -18.34
CA ILE A 2 13.93 16.78 -18.35
C ILE A 2 15.11 16.49 -17.40
N TYR A 3 14.83 15.96 -16.21
CA TYR A 3 15.84 15.65 -15.19
C TYR A 3 16.98 14.73 -15.67
N PRO A 4 16.70 13.51 -16.21
CA PRO A 4 17.78 12.63 -16.67
C PRO A 4 18.51 13.17 -17.90
N LEU A 5 17.82 13.91 -18.77
CA LEU A 5 18.42 14.53 -19.97
C LEU A 5 19.36 15.68 -19.59
N ALA A 6 18.99 16.52 -18.62
CA ALA A 6 19.83 17.61 -18.17
C ALA A 6 21.09 17.11 -17.44
N PHE A 7 20.96 16.05 -16.63
CA PHE A 7 22.10 15.41 -15.97
C PHE A 7 23.09 14.80 -16.97
N THR A 8 22.59 14.04 -17.94
CA THR A 8 23.44 13.43 -18.99
C THR A 8 24.11 14.50 -19.86
N GLY A 9 23.40 15.58 -20.19
CA GLY A 9 23.97 16.74 -20.87
C GLY A 9 25.07 17.44 -20.05
N ALA A 10 24.89 17.55 -18.73
CA ALA A 10 25.90 18.10 -17.83
C ALA A 10 27.15 17.20 -17.80
N LEU A 11 26.99 15.87 -17.66
CA LEU A 11 28.12 14.94 -17.68
C LEU A 11 28.88 14.94 -19.00
N ALA A 12 28.16 14.95 -20.13
CA ALA A 12 28.79 15.01 -21.45
C ALA A 12 29.62 16.30 -21.61
N SER A 13 29.08 17.44 -21.17
CA SER A 13 29.78 18.72 -21.20
C SER A 13 30.99 18.74 -20.26
N LEU A 14 30.88 18.12 -19.07
CA LEU A 14 31.96 18.00 -18.10
C LEU A 14 33.12 17.15 -18.65
N ALA A 15 32.83 16.01 -19.27
CA ALA A 15 33.84 15.16 -19.92
C ALA A 15 34.57 15.91 -21.04
N LEU A 16 33.82 16.57 -21.94
CA LEU A 16 34.40 17.35 -23.03
C LEU A 16 35.23 18.52 -22.53
N TRP A 17 34.82 19.16 -21.45
CA TRP A 17 35.61 20.24 -20.83
C TRP A 17 36.98 19.74 -20.36
N PHE A 18 37.05 18.58 -19.70
CA PHE A 18 38.33 18.00 -19.30
C PHE A 18 39.18 17.51 -20.47
N LEU A 19 38.58 16.88 -21.49
CA LEU A 19 39.30 16.40 -22.67
C LEU A 19 39.88 17.53 -23.53
N TYR A 20 39.20 18.67 -23.61
CA TYR A 20 39.64 19.83 -24.40
C TYR A 20 40.23 20.95 -23.55
N ARG A 21 40.63 20.67 -22.30
CA ARG A 21 41.15 21.67 -21.36
C ARG A 21 42.37 22.45 -21.88
N ALA A 22 43.17 21.84 -22.78
CA ALA A 22 44.33 22.46 -23.41
C ALA A 22 44.00 23.39 -24.61
N ASN A 23 42.74 23.46 -25.04
CA ASN A 23 42.27 24.35 -26.11
C ASN A 23 41.37 25.42 -25.51
N ASP A 24 41.87 26.65 -25.37
CA ASP A 24 41.17 27.74 -24.67
C ASP A 24 39.77 28.02 -25.21
N THR A 25 39.57 27.99 -26.52
CA THR A 25 38.26 28.26 -27.15
C THR A 25 37.26 27.14 -26.85
N LYS A 26 37.67 25.88 -27.01
CA LYS A 26 36.80 24.71 -26.76
C LYS A 26 36.55 24.50 -25.27
N SER A 27 37.56 24.71 -24.43
CA SER A 27 37.47 24.61 -22.98
C SER A 27 36.42 25.58 -22.42
N LYS A 28 36.47 26.86 -22.84
CA LYS A 28 35.45 27.85 -22.45
C LYS A 28 34.04 27.46 -22.91
N LEU A 29 33.89 26.98 -24.14
CA LEU A 29 32.60 26.54 -24.66
C LEU A 29 31.98 25.40 -23.84
N PHE A 30 32.77 24.36 -23.54
CA PHE A 30 32.27 23.21 -22.77
C PHE A 30 32.08 23.54 -21.29
N GLN A 31 32.88 24.43 -20.72
CA GLN A 31 32.67 24.97 -19.38
C GLN A 31 31.31 25.69 -19.28
N SER A 32 31.01 26.60 -20.22
CA SER A 32 29.72 27.30 -20.25
C SER A 32 28.56 26.32 -20.48
N SER A 33 28.74 25.33 -21.35
CA SER A 33 27.73 24.29 -21.61
C SER A 33 27.46 23.44 -20.36
N PHE A 34 28.50 23.10 -19.60
CA PHE A 34 28.39 22.38 -18.32
C PHE A 34 27.56 23.16 -17.31
N PHE A 35 27.90 24.43 -17.04
CA PHE A 35 27.15 25.23 -16.06
C PHE A 35 25.71 25.52 -16.52
N GLY A 36 25.47 25.68 -17.82
CA GLY A 36 24.11 25.79 -18.37
C GLY A 36 23.29 24.52 -18.15
N ALA A 37 23.83 23.35 -18.52
CA ALA A 37 23.17 22.07 -18.31
C ALA A 37 23.00 21.75 -16.81
N LEU A 38 23.97 22.10 -15.97
CA LEU A 38 23.91 21.97 -14.52
C LEU A 38 22.79 22.84 -13.93
N GLY A 39 22.64 24.08 -14.40
CA GLY A 39 21.55 24.97 -13.99
C GLY A 39 20.18 24.41 -14.36
N ILE A 40 20.01 23.91 -15.59
CA ILE A 40 18.78 23.25 -16.04
C ILE A 40 18.51 21.98 -15.20
N TYR A 41 19.55 21.20 -14.90
CA TYR A 41 19.46 20.02 -14.06
C TYR A 41 18.99 20.38 -12.63
N VAL A 42 19.66 21.32 -11.96
CA VAL A 42 19.28 21.75 -10.60
C VAL A 42 17.85 22.30 -10.59
N LEU A 43 17.51 23.12 -11.58
CA LEU A 43 16.15 23.65 -11.72
C LEU A 43 15.13 22.51 -11.92
N SER A 44 15.46 21.50 -12.71
CA SER A 44 14.58 20.34 -12.92
C SER A 44 14.34 19.52 -11.66
N VAL A 45 15.32 19.44 -10.74
CA VAL A 45 15.16 18.79 -9.42
C VAL A 45 14.35 19.66 -8.47
N ILE A 46 14.59 20.98 -8.46
CA ILE A 46 13.83 21.92 -7.62
C ILE A 46 12.35 21.93 -8.02
N LEU A 47 12.08 21.92 -9.32
CA LEU A 47 10.73 21.87 -9.90
C LEU A 47 10.12 20.46 -9.92
N ALA A 48 10.89 19.42 -9.59
CA ALA A 48 10.36 18.07 -9.49
C ALA A 48 9.30 17.99 -8.38
N ASP A 49 8.26 17.20 -8.59
CA ASP A 49 7.20 17.01 -7.63
C ASP A 49 7.62 15.96 -6.57
N ALA A 50 8.46 16.39 -5.64
CA ALA A 50 9.08 15.55 -4.61
C ALA A 50 9.30 16.35 -3.31
N SER A 51 9.42 15.64 -2.18
CA SER A 51 9.71 16.28 -0.89
C SER A 51 11.06 17.01 -0.90
N LEU A 52 11.24 18.02 -0.03
CA LEU A 52 12.53 18.72 0.08
C LEU A 52 13.68 17.76 0.44
N GLY A 53 13.42 16.76 1.27
CA GLY A 53 14.40 15.72 1.61
C GLY A 53 14.82 14.88 0.40
N THR A 54 13.85 14.43 -0.41
CA THR A 54 14.10 13.69 -1.65
C THR A 54 14.91 14.54 -2.64
N LYS A 55 14.57 15.83 -2.77
CA LYS A 55 15.29 16.78 -3.63
C LYS A 55 16.74 16.95 -3.18
N LEU A 56 16.97 17.20 -1.89
CA LEU A 56 18.31 17.38 -1.33
C LEU A 56 19.15 16.11 -1.44
N GLY A 57 18.56 14.94 -1.14
CA GLY A 57 19.23 13.64 -1.30
C GLY A 57 19.59 13.33 -2.76
N THR A 58 18.69 13.64 -3.69
CA THR A 58 18.94 13.49 -5.13
C THR A 58 20.07 14.41 -5.58
N LEU A 59 20.04 15.69 -5.22
CA LEU A 59 21.11 16.64 -5.54
C LEU A 59 22.46 16.17 -5.00
N PHE A 60 22.51 15.71 -3.74
CA PHE A 60 23.72 15.21 -3.12
C PHE A 60 24.28 13.98 -3.86
N ARG A 61 23.46 12.94 -4.06
CA ARG A 61 23.82 11.71 -4.79
C ARG A 61 24.38 12.02 -6.17
N ASP A 62 23.69 12.87 -6.91
CA ASP A 62 24.00 13.18 -8.30
C ASP A 62 25.27 14.05 -8.41
N PHE A 63 25.49 14.99 -7.49
CA PHE A 63 26.74 15.77 -7.44
C PHE A 63 27.96 14.90 -7.10
N VAL A 64 27.80 13.92 -6.20
CA VAL A 64 28.86 12.94 -5.93
C VAL A 64 29.19 12.15 -7.19
N ALA A 65 28.18 11.69 -7.94
CA ALA A 65 28.38 11.01 -9.21
C ALA A 65 29.08 11.89 -10.26
N MET A 66 28.67 13.15 -10.40
CA MET A 66 29.32 14.11 -11.30
C MET A 66 30.78 14.37 -10.92
N ALA A 67 31.07 14.50 -9.62
CA ALA A 67 32.44 14.71 -9.14
C ALA A 67 33.34 13.50 -9.44
N ALA A 68 32.86 12.28 -9.17
CA ALA A 68 33.57 11.05 -9.47
C ALA A 68 33.83 10.90 -10.98
N PHE A 69 32.82 11.21 -11.81
CA PHE A 69 32.93 11.19 -13.26
C PHE A 69 33.95 12.22 -13.79
N GLY A 70 33.92 13.45 -13.26
CA GLY A 70 34.89 14.50 -13.59
C GLY A 70 36.32 14.09 -13.25
N LEU A 71 36.56 13.50 -12.07
CA LEU A 71 37.88 12.98 -11.68
C LEU A 71 38.37 11.88 -12.64
N ALA A 72 37.49 10.95 -13.04
CA ALA A 72 37.84 9.91 -13.99
C ALA A 72 38.29 10.51 -15.34
N PHE A 73 37.56 11.48 -15.88
CA PHE A 73 37.92 12.15 -17.14
C PHE A 73 39.17 13.03 -17.02
N GLN A 74 39.41 13.63 -15.86
CA GLN A 74 40.65 14.34 -15.58
C GLN A 74 41.87 13.40 -15.66
N LEU A 75 41.76 12.19 -15.08
CA LEU A 75 42.81 11.19 -15.17
C LEU A 75 42.99 10.68 -16.61
N LEU A 76 41.90 10.44 -17.34
CA LEU A 76 41.97 10.00 -18.74
C LEU A 76 42.58 11.06 -19.66
N ALA A 77 42.28 12.34 -19.45
CA ALA A 77 42.82 13.44 -20.24
C ALA A 77 44.35 13.56 -20.14
N THR A 78 44.99 13.01 -19.10
CA THR A 78 46.45 13.00 -18.96
C THR A 78 47.14 11.85 -19.71
N ASN A 79 46.42 10.79 -20.09
CA ASN A 79 47.00 9.61 -20.74
C ASN A 79 46.24 9.17 -21.99
N LYS A 80 46.72 9.63 -23.16
CA LYS A 80 46.11 9.38 -24.48
C LYS A 80 45.91 7.91 -24.84
N ARG A 81 46.66 6.98 -24.23
CA ARG A 81 46.57 5.54 -24.50
C ARG A 81 45.28 4.91 -23.96
N TRP A 82 44.72 5.46 -22.89
CA TRP A 82 43.56 4.89 -22.20
C TRP A 82 42.26 5.64 -22.45
N ILE A 83 42.27 6.76 -23.18
CA ILE A 83 41.09 7.60 -23.41
C ILE A 83 39.93 6.78 -23.99
N LEU A 84 40.18 5.94 -25.00
CA LEU A 84 39.11 5.16 -25.65
C LEU A 84 38.51 4.12 -24.68
N ALA A 85 39.35 3.28 -24.08
CA ALA A 85 38.90 2.25 -23.15
C ALA A 85 38.23 2.83 -21.89
N GLY A 86 38.80 3.90 -21.33
CA GLY A 86 38.24 4.60 -20.18
C GLY A 86 36.91 5.30 -20.50
N SER A 87 36.75 5.86 -21.70
CA SER A 87 35.48 6.47 -22.12
C SER A 87 34.38 5.43 -22.26
N VAL A 88 34.70 4.24 -22.80
CA VAL A 88 33.74 3.12 -22.89
C VAL A 88 33.28 2.65 -21.51
N MET A 89 34.22 2.46 -20.57
CA MET A 89 33.88 2.07 -19.19
C MET A 89 33.05 3.14 -18.47
N ALA A 90 33.37 4.43 -18.65
CA ALA A 90 32.62 5.52 -18.06
C ALA A 90 31.20 5.62 -18.62
N LEU A 91 31.01 5.39 -19.92
CA LEU A 91 29.68 5.32 -20.54
C LEU A 91 28.88 4.10 -20.07
N ALA A 92 29.51 2.94 -19.87
CA ALA A 92 28.86 1.76 -19.30
C ALA A 92 28.43 1.99 -17.84
N ALA A 93 29.30 2.59 -17.02
CA ALA A 93 28.96 2.97 -15.65
C ALA A 93 27.83 3.99 -15.59
N LEU A 94 27.80 4.94 -16.54
CA LEU A 94 26.72 5.90 -16.67
C LEU A 94 25.40 5.24 -17.09
N GLY A 95 25.42 4.28 -18.02
CA GLY A 95 24.23 3.50 -18.39
C GLY A 95 23.67 2.71 -17.21
N TRP A 96 24.54 2.05 -16.44
CA TRP A 96 24.16 1.35 -15.21
C TRP A 96 23.57 2.31 -14.16
N TYR A 97 24.20 3.47 -13.95
CA TYR A 97 23.71 4.48 -13.02
C TYR A 97 22.37 5.08 -13.47
N TYR A 98 22.21 5.30 -14.78
CA TYR A 98 20.99 5.82 -15.38
C TYR A 98 19.81 4.87 -15.11
N GLU A 99 19.95 3.61 -15.47
CA GLU A 99 18.90 2.59 -15.27
C GLU A 99 18.64 2.32 -13.78
N GLY A 100 19.71 2.14 -13.00
CA GLY A 100 19.61 1.75 -11.59
C GLY A 100 19.09 2.85 -10.66
N TYR A 101 19.34 4.12 -11.00
CA TYR A 101 19.05 5.23 -10.09
C TYR A 101 18.26 6.35 -10.75
N MET A 102 18.67 6.86 -11.91
CA MET A 102 18.05 8.08 -12.46
C MET A 102 16.69 7.88 -13.12
N ALA A 103 16.53 6.82 -13.92
CA ALA A 103 15.35 6.58 -14.75
C ALA A 103 14.06 6.48 -13.92
N HIS A 104 14.19 6.13 -12.64
CA HIS A 104 13.07 5.96 -11.72
C HIS A 104 13.03 6.97 -10.56
N THR A 105 14.02 7.88 -10.43
CA THR A 105 14.13 8.81 -9.28
C THR A 105 12.88 9.68 -9.08
N PHE A 106 12.22 10.08 -10.17
CA PHE A 106 10.96 10.84 -10.13
C PHE A 106 9.83 10.14 -10.89
N SER A 107 10.01 8.86 -11.21
CA SER A 107 9.04 8.09 -11.98
C SER A 107 8.07 7.46 -11.00
N ARG A 108 7.00 8.21 -10.71
CA ARG A 108 5.89 7.91 -9.81
C ARG A 108 6.25 7.84 -8.33
N GLU A 109 6.22 9.01 -7.70
CA GLU A 109 5.50 9.11 -6.42
C GLU A 109 4.19 9.86 -6.71
N ASN A 110 3.09 9.38 -6.13
CA ASN A 110 1.84 10.13 -6.00
C ASN A 110 2.10 11.36 -5.11
N THR A 111 2.72 12.37 -5.69
CA THR A 111 2.80 13.72 -5.12
C THR A 111 1.75 14.65 -5.72
N GLY A 112 1.02 14.16 -6.73
CA GLY A 112 -0.14 14.85 -7.27
C GLY A 112 -1.17 15.12 -6.19
N LEU A 113 -1.69 16.34 -6.20
CA LEU A 113 -3.01 16.70 -5.70
C LEU A 113 -3.97 15.50 -5.78
N PRO A 114 -4.91 15.33 -4.83
CA PRO A 114 -5.86 14.22 -4.84
C PRO A 114 -6.40 14.01 -6.25
N THR A 115 -6.16 12.82 -6.80
CA THR A 115 -6.72 12.46 -8.11
C THR A 115 -8.18 12.17 -7.83
N TYR A 116 -9.04 13.15 -8.08
CA TYR A 116 -10.48 12.95 -7.98
C TYR A 116 -10.93 12.04 -9.12
N ASP A 117 -12.08 11.38 -8.92
CA ASP A 117 -12.76 10.71 -10.03
C ASP A 117 -12.81 11.65 -11.26
N PRO A 118 -12.61 11.15 -12.50
CA PRO A 118 -12.60 11.99 -13.70
C PRO A 118 -13.87 12.83 -13.90
N SER A 119 -14.98 12.45 -13.29
CA SER A 119 -16.25 13.21 -13.26
C SER A 119 -16.30 14.27 -12.16
N GLY A 120 -15.25 14.44 -11.35
CA GLY A 120 -15.28 15.31 -10.18
C GLY A 120 -16.32 14.90 -9.15
N GLU A 121 -16.59 13.58 -9.04
CA GLU A 121 -17.61 13.02 -8.15
C GLU A 121 -17.41 13.49 -6.70
N LEU A 122 -18.50 13.96 -6.09
CA LEU A 122 -18.56 14.36 -4.67
C LEU A 122 -19.47 13.42 -3.91
N LEU A 123 -19.11 13.11 -2.67
CA LEU A 123 -19.96 12.46 -1.69
C LEU A 123 -20.60 13.52 -0.80
N VAL A 124 -21.93 13.53 -0.75
CA VAL A 124 -22.72 14.53 -0.03
C VAL A 124 -23.62 13.83 0.97
N GLU A 125 -23.44 14.13 2.24
CA GLU A 125 -24.31 13.67 3.33
C GLU A 125 -25.44 14.69 3.51
N LEU A 126 -26.68 14.21 3.50
CA LEU A 126 -27.83 15.03 3.83
C LEU A 126 -28.13 14.94 5.33
N ALA A 127 -28.76 15.98 5.86
CA ALA A 127 -29.30 15.96 7.20
C ALA A 127 -30.43 14.92 7.32
N GLU A 128 -30.50 14.24 8.45
CA GLU A 128 -31.49 13.18 8.72
C GLU A 128 -32.92 13.60 8.32
N GLY A 129 -33.61 12.74 7.58
CA GLY A 129 -34.96 12.98 7.08
C GLY A 129 -35.05 13.94 5.87
N SER A 130 -33.93 14.45 5.36
CA SER A 130 -33.89 15.26 4.14
C SER A 130 -33.83 14.38 2.89
N GLY A 131 -34.65 14.73 1.89
CA GLY A 131 -34.65 14.08 0.58
C GLY A 131 -33.78 14.78 -0.45
N GLU A 132 -33.57 14.11 -1.59
CA GLU A 132 -32.80 14.65 -2.72
C GLU A 132 -33.36 15.97 -3.28
N GLU A 133 -34.64 16.28 -3.01
CA GLU A 133 -35.29 17.52 -3.42
C GLU A 133 -34.59 18.75 -2.84
N ALA A 134 -33.93 18.61 -1.68
CA ALA A 134 -33.14 19.67 -1.07
C ALA A 134 -31.98 20.13 -1.98
N LEU A 135 -31.46 19.24 -2.81
CA LEU A 135 -30.35 19.52 -3.73
C LEU A 135 -30.83 20.09 -5.07
N ALA A 136 -32.12 20.05 -5.38
CA ALA A 136 -32.68 20.33 -6.71
C ALA A 136 -32.28 21.69 -7.31
N THR A 137 -32.13 22.72 -6.46
CA THR A 137 -31.72 24.06 -6.91
C THR A 137 -30.26 24.06 -7.40
N VAL A 138 -29.35 23.47 -6.64
CA VAL A 138 -27.92 23.41 -6.98
C VAL A 138 -27.67 22.43 -8.11
N VAL A 139 -28.37 21.28 -8.09
CA VAL A 139 -28.36 20.28 -9.17
C VAL A 139 -28.75 20.94 -10.50
N ARG A 140 -29.85 21.70 -10.56
CA ARG A 140 -30.24 22.42 -11.79
C ARG A 140 -29.27 23.53 -12.18
N LYS A 141 -28.74 24.29 -11.22
CA LYS A 141 -27.80 25.39 -11.47
C LYS A 141 -26.51 24.93 -12.15
N TYR A 142 -25.95 23.81 -11.69
CA TYR A 142 -24.68 23.29 -12.20
C TYR A 142 -24.86 22.10 -13.16
N GLY A 143 -26.08 21.59 -13.35
CA GLY A 143 -26.36 20.43 -14.19
C GLY A 143 -25.71 19.16 -13.64
N LEU A 144 -25.80 18.97 -12.33
CA LEU A 144 -25.21 17.84 -11.62
C LEU A 144 -26.03 16.57 -11.85
N LYS A 145 -25.40 15.39 -11.79
CA LYS A 145 -26.14 14.11 -11.73
C LYS A 145 -26.06 13.58 -10.32
N LEU A 146 -27.19 13.12 -9.81
CA LEU A 146 -27.35 12.65 -8.45
C LEU A 146 -27.69 11.17 -8.47
N GLU A 147 -27.07 10.41 -7.58
CA GLU A 147 -27.45 9.04 -7.28
C GLU A 147 -27.20 8.73 -5.81
N ARG A 148 -27.89 7.72 -5.26
CA ARG A 148 -27.60 7.28 -3.89
C ARG A 148 -26.18 6.69 -3.82
N ALA A 149 -25.40 7.16 -2.85
CA ALA A 149 -24.00 6.74 -2.73
C ALA A 149 -23.92 5.31 -2.19
N PHE A 150 -24.64 5.03 -1.10
CA PHE A 150 -24.57 3.75 -0.38
C PHE A 150 -25.98 3.22 -0.04
N THR A 151 -26.08 1.90 0.07
CA THR A 151 -27.31 1.18 0.41
C THR A 151 -26.96 0.08 1.42
N PRO A 152 -26.62 0.44 2.68
CA PRO A 152 -26.30 -0.54 3.70
C PRO A 152 -27.47 -1.51 3.91
N ALA A 153 -27.19 -2.80 4.16
CA ALA A 153 -28.26 -3.77 4.42
C ALA A 153 -29.04 -3.47 5.70
N PHE A 154 -28.43 -2.71 6.63
CA PHE A 154 -29.00 -2.31 7.92
C PHE A 154 -28.88 -0.78 8.08
N PRO A 155 -29.83 -0.01 7.52
CA PRO A 155 -29.76 1.46 7.51
C PRO A 155 -29.77 2.06 8.92
N ASP A 156 -30.50 1.47 9.87
CA ASP A 156 -30.53 1.96 11.26
C ASP A 156 -29.18 1.84 12.00
N ALA A 157 -28.20 1.12 11.44
CA ALA A 157 -26.87 0.94 12.01
C ALA A 157 -25.83 1.91 11.44
N THR A 158 -26.16 2.74 10.44
CA THR A 158 -25.24 3.72 9.89
C THR A 158 -25.96 4.78 9.07
N GLU A 159 -25.56 6.04 9.21
CA GLU A 159 -26.05 7.17 8.41
C GLU A 159 -25.45 7.21 6.98
N LEU A 160 -24.88 6.09 6.50
CA LEU A 160 -24.33 6.03 5.13
C LEU A 160 -25.41 6.02 4.06
N ASP A 161 -26.65 5.63 4.39
CA ASP A 161 -27.78 5.71 3.46
C ASP A 161 -28.21 7.16 3.17
N ASP A 162 -27.85 8.13 4.00
CA ASP A 162 -28.05 9.57 3.77
C ASP A 162 -27.05 10.20 2.78
N TYR A 163 -26.08 9.42 2.30
CA TYR A 163 -25.12 9.91 1.31
C TYR A 163 -25.62 9.79 -0.13
N TYR A 164 -25.34 10.83 -0.90
CA TYR A 164 -25.50 10.87 -2.33
C TYR A 164 -24.17 11.10 -3.04
N SER A 165 -24.05 10.49 -4.21
CA SER A 165 -22.96 10.73 -5.15
C SER A 165 -23.38 11.77 -6.17
N ILE A 166 -22.52 12.75 -6.40
CA ILE A 166 -22.79 13.87 -7.30
C ILE A 166 -21.70 14.00 -8.36
N ASP A 167 -22.03 13.72 -9.62
CA ASP A 167 -21.12 13.98 -10.74
C ASP A 167 -21.13 15.47 -11.12
N VAL A 168 -19.94 16.05 -11.17
CA VAL A 168 -19.74 17.45 -11.55
C VAL A 168 -19.31 17.53 -13.02
N PRO A 169 -20.09 18.16 -13.93
CA PRO A 169 -19.73 18.22 -15.34
C PRO A 169 -18.31 18.78 -15.55
N PRO A 170 -17.50 18.23 -16.49
CA PRO A 170 -16.09 18.60 -16.65
C PRO A 170 -15.82 20.11 -16.84
N ARG A 171 -16.80 20.84 -17.38
CA ARG A 171 -16.76 22.32 -17.49
C ARG A 171 -16.63 23.06 -16.14
N TYR A 172 -16.95 22.40 -15.03
CA TYR A 172 -16.84 22.92 -13.68
C TYR A 172 -15.67 22.33 -12.88
N SER A 173 -14.84 21.45 -13.45
CA SER A 173 -13.70 20.85 -12.73
C SER A 173 -12.72 21.89 -12.18
N SER A 174 -12.50 23.01 -12.89
CA SER A 174 -11.66 24.13 -12.41
C SER A 174 -12.36 25.02 -11.37
N ARG A 175 -13.66 24.82 -11.13
CA ARG A 175 -14.49 25.55 -10.16
C ARG A 175 -15.13 24.60 -9.15
N LEU A 176 -14.54 23.43 -8.90
CA LEU A 176 -15.08 22.43 -7.98
C LEU A 176 -15.34 23.01 -6.59
N ASN A 177 -14.43 23.86 -6.09
CA ASN A 177 -14.60 24.57 -4.82
C ASN A 177 -15.79 25.56 -4.78
N GLU A 178 -16.24 26.06 -5.93
CA GLU A 178 -17.48 26.85 -6.02
C GLU A 178 -18.70 25.95 -5.84
N VAL A 179 -18.70 24.78 -6.48
CA VAL A 179 -19.78 23.79 -6.38
C VAL A 179 -19.88 23.26 -4.95
N ILE A 180 -18.75 22.88 -4.34
CA ILE A 180 -18.67 22.43 -2.94
C ILE A 180 -19.27 23.47 -1.99
N ARG A 181 -18.87 24.75 -2.11
CA ARG A 181 -19.44 25.83 -1.28
C ARG A 181 -20.93 26.05 -1.54
N GLY A 182 -21.39 25.86 -2.78
CA GLY A 182 -22.81 25.92 -3.13
C GLY A 182 -23.63 24.82 -2.45
N LEU A 183 -23.08 23.60 -2.37
CA LEU A 183 -23.70 22.47 -1.67
C LEU A 183 -23.68 22.69 -0.15
N GLN A 184 -22.54 23.08 0.41
CA GLN A 184 -22.38 23.38 1.86
C GLN A 184 -23.26 24.54 2.35
N GLY A 185 -23.74 25.41 1.45
CA GLY A 185 -24.67 26.48 1.78
C GLY A 185 -26.13 26.04 1.93
N ILE A 186 -26.46 24.78 1.61
CA ILE A 186 -27.82 24.23 1.74
C ILE A 186 -27.99 23.74 3.18
N THR A 187 -29.04 24.20 3.88
CA THR A 187 -29.30 23.80 5.27
C THR A 187 -29.50 22.29 5.46
N ALA A 188 -29.95 21.59 4.43
CA ALA A 188 -30.15 20.14 4.42
C ALA A 188 -28.88 19.33 4.06
N VAL A 189 -27.72 19.98 3.88
CA VAL A 189 -26.44 19.31 3.61
C VAL A 189 -25.57 19.40 4.85
N ASP A 190 -25.26 18.25 5.45
CA ASP A 190 -24.43 18.15 6.65
C ASP A 190 -22.94 18.04 6.31
N TRP A 191 -22.62 17.41 5.17
CA TRP A 191 -21.25 17.19 4.76
C TRP A 191 -21.08 17.10 3.25
N VAL A 192 -19.91 17.52 2.78
CA VAL A 192 -19.47 17.35 1.39
C VAL A 192 -18.00 16.99 1.40
N GLU A 193 -17.66 15.85 0.80
CA GLU A 193 -16.29 15.42 0.59
C GLU A 193 -16.05 14.96 -0.85
N PRO A 194 -14.83 15.10 -1.37
CA PRO A 194 -14.50 14.57 -2.68
C PRO A 194 -14.49 13.05 -2.66
N ASN A 195 -14.86 12.41 -3.76
CA ASN A 195 -14.61 10.99 -3.97
C ASN A 195 -13.17 10.78 -4.46
N GLU A 196 -12.27 10.43 -3.54
CA GLU A 196 -10.85 10.28 -3.83
C GLU A 196 -10.55 8.97 -4.58
N MET A 197 -9.58 9.01 -5.51
CA MET A 197 -9.11 7.80 -6.20
C MET A 197 -7.91 7.19 -5.48
N VAL A 198 -7.96 5.87 -5.38
CA VAL A 198 -6.88 5.02 -4.91
C VAL A 198 -6.35 4.21 -6.08
N SER A 199 -5.03 4.01 -6.11
CA SER A 199 -4.38 3.19 -7.13
C SER A 199 -3.36 2.27 -6.48
N VAL A 200 -3.44 0.99 -6.81
CA VAL A 200 -2.44 -0.01 -6.46
C VAL A 200 -1.65 -0.43 -7.69
N SER A 201 -0.37 -0.68 -7.49
CA SER A 201 0.49 -1.27 -8.49
C SER A 201 1.49 -2.16 -7.76
N PRO A 202 1.43 -3.49 -7.93
CA PRO A 202 2.43 -4.39 -7.37
C PRO A 202 3.82 -3.90 -7.75
N GLU A 203 4.70 -3.74 -6.77
CA GLU A 203 6.12 -3.47 -7.01
C GLU A 203 6.88 -4.81 -6.92
N PRO A 204 7.39 -5.34 -8.04
CA PRO A 204 8.23 -6.52 -8.02
C PRO A 204 9.42 -6.38 -7.08
N ALA A 205 9.77 -7.46 -6.40
CA ALA A 205 11.04 -7.58 -5.70
C ALA A 205 12.20 -7.22 -6.65
N ARG A 206 13.08 -6.31 -6.21
CA ARG A 206 14.24 -5.86 -7.01
C ARG A 206 15.40 -6.84 -6.96
N ARG A 207 15.42 -7.71 -5.95
CA ARG A 207 16.39 -8.78 -5.76
C ARG A 207 15.70 -10.02 -5.24
N GLU A 208 16.19 -11.18 -5.62
CA GLU A 208 15.83 -12.42 -4.94
C GLU A 208 16.65 -12.54 -3.64
N LEU A 209 15.99 -12.95 -2.56
CA LEU A 209 16.65 -13.26 -1.31
C LEU A 209 17.17 -14.71 -1.34
N PRO A 210 18.30 -15.00 -0.66
CA PRO A 210 18.71 -16.38 -0.46
C PRO A 210 17.61 -17.15 0.28
N GLY A 211 17.40 -18.40 -0.10
CA GLY A 211 16.43 -19.25 0.58
C GLY A 211 16.80 -19.47 2.04
N ILE A 212 15.79 -19.51 2.91
CA ILE A 212 15.96 -19.82 4.32
C ILE A 212 16.04 -21.34 4.52
N ASN A 213 16.87 -21.77 5.49
CA ASN A 213 17.03 -23.19 5.85
C ASN A 213 16.33 -23.49 7.19
N LYS A 214 15.09 -23.04 7.33
CA LYS A 214 14.25 -23.22 8.51
C LYS A 214 13.15 -24.23 8.21
N LYS A 215 12.92 -25.15 9.15
CA LYS A 215 11.80 -26.10 9.08
C LYS A 215 10.63 -25.58 9.90
N PHE A 216 9.43 -25.60 9.32
CA PHE A 216 8.19 -25.17 9.95
C PHE A 216 7.24 -26.34 10.29
N GLY A 217 7.66 -27.59 10.05
CA GLY A 217 6.83 -28.76 10.32
C GLY A 217 5.61 -28.91 9.39
N ILE A 218 5.62 -28.23 8.24
CA ILE A 218 4.69 -28.38 7.11
C ILE A 218 5.50 -28.62 5.81
N ASN A 219 4.85 -29.04 4.73
CA ASN A 219 5.50 -29.61 3.54
C ASN A 219 5.48 -28.72 2.28
N ASP A 220 5.10 -27.45 2.42
CA ASP A 220 4.93 -26.51 1.31
C ASP A 220 6.30 -26.13 0.70
N PRO A 221 6.52 -26.29 -0.61
CA PRO A 221 7.82 -26.10 -1.26
C PRO A 221 8.33 -24.65 -1.21
N GLY A 222 7.43 -23.66 -1.14
CA GLY A 222 7.75 -22.23 -1.11
C GLY A 222 8.20 -21.70 0.25
N LEU A 223 8.21 -22.52 1.31
CA LEU A 223 8.65 -22.11 2.66
C LEU A 223 10.07 -21.55 2.69
N ALA A 224 10.94 -22.02 1.80
CA ALA A 224 12.30 -21.51 1.66
C ALA A 224 12.35 -20.03 1.25
N HIS A 225 11.26 -19.46 0.74
CA HIS A 225 11.17 -18.05 0.34
C HIS A 225 10.43 -17.18 1.38
N LEU A 226 9.88 -17.77 2.44
CA LEU A 226 9.09 -17.07 3.46
C LEU A 226 9.97 -16.58 4.62
N TRP A 227 10.90 -15.66 4.35
CA TRP A 227 11.74 -15.08 5.42
C TRP A 227 10.91 -14.46 6.56
N GLY A 228 9.73 -13.92 6.24
CA GLY A 228 8.80 -13.38 7.23
C GLY A 228 8.35 -14.44 8.25
N PHE A 229 8.18 -15.69 7.84
CA PHE A 229 7.85 -16.78 8.75
C PHE A 229 8.98 -17.05 9.75
N GLU A 230 10.24 -16.96 9.32
CA GLU A 230 11.39 -17.09 10.22
C GLU A 230 11.45 -15.92 11.20
N ALA A 231 11.30 -14.68 10.71
CA ALA A 231 11.29 -13.47 11.55
C ALA A 231 10.17 -13.51 12.61
N MET A 232 9.01 -14.04 12.26
CA MET A 232 7.85 -14.17 13.13
C MET A 232 7.84 -15.47 13.97
N GLU A 233 8.82 -16.36 13.81
CA GLU A 233 8.91 -17.67 14.49
C GLU A 233 7.64 -18.53 14.32
N VAL A 234 7.13 -18.63 13.09
CA VAL A 234 5.88 -19.36 12.77
C VAL A 234 5.98 -20.85 13.07
N ASP A 235 7.18 -21.43 13.07
CA ASP A 235 7.41 -22.82 13.48
C ASP A 235 6.91 -23.08 14.90
N ARG A 236 7.12 -22.11 15.80
CA ARG A 236 6.69 -22.21 17.20
C ARG A 236 5.18 -22.07 17.35
N LEU A 237 4.54 -21.24 16.51
CA LEU A 237 3.08 -21.19 16.45
C LEU A 237 2.53 -22.57 16.08
N PHE A 238 3.06 -23.17 15.03
CA PHE A 238 2.60 -24.46 14.55
C PHE A 238 2.81 -25.59 15.56
N ASP A 239 3.99 -25.65 16.19
CA ASP A 239 4.24 -26.59 17.28
C ASP A 239 3.26 -26.39 18.43
N TYR A 240 2.91 -25.14 18.77
CA TYR A 240 1.97 -24.85 19.84
C TYR A 240 0.54 -25.29 19.50
N LEU A 241 0.05 -24.99 18.29
CA LEU A 241 -1.28 -25.41 17.83
C LEU A 241 -1.42 -26.93 17.87
N ASP A 242 -0.41 -27.68 17.44
CA ASP A 242 -0.40 -29.14 17.47
C ASP A 242 -0.32 -29.68 18.90
N ASN A 243 0.64 -29.20 19.71
CA ASN A 243 0.88 -29.71 21.05
C ASN A 243 -0.27 -29.43 22.03
N GLN A 244 -0.92 -28.28 21.88
CA GLN A 244 -2.12 -27.94 22.67
C GLN A 244 -3.41 -28.53 22.08
N ASN A 245 -3.34 -29.14 20.89
CA ASN A 245 -4.48 -29.62 20.13
C ASN A 245 -5.57 -28.54 20.00
N LEU A 246 -5.15 -27.30 19.73
CA LEU A 246 -6.07 -26.17 19.60
C LEU A 246 -6.90 -26.34 18.34
N ALA A 247 -8.22 -26.26 18.52
CA ALA A 247 -9.19 -26.34 17.43
C ALA A 247 -9.93 -25.00 17.33
N PRO A 248 -10.24 -24.53 16.11
CA PRO A 248 -11.06 -23.34 15.92
C PRO A 248 -12.49 -23.58 16.40
N GLU A 249 -13.11 -22.58 17.01
CA GLU A 249 -14.55 -22.55 17.30
C GLU A 249 -15.36 -22.42 16.00
N ARG A 250 -14.83 -21.68 15.01
CA ARG A 250 -15.33 -21.63 13.64
C ARG A 250 -14.24 -21.26 12.64
N LYS A 251 -14.48 -21.52 11.35
CA LYS A 251 -13.60 -21.05 10.27
C LYS A 251 -13.82 -19.55 10.00
N ALA A 252 -12.84 -18.71 10.34
CA ALA A 252 -12.94 -17.26 10.20
C ALA A 252 -12.85 -16.82 8.74
N LEU A 253 -13.68 -15.87 8.32
CA LEU A 253 -13.73 -15.34 6.96
C LEU A 253 -12.92 -14.05 6.81
N ILE A 254 -11.88 -14.07 5.99
CA ILE A 254 -11.07 -12.91 5.64
C ILE A 254 -11.53 -12.37 4.28
N ALA A 255 -12.01 -11.14 4.21
CA ALA A 255 -12.37 -10.47 2.97
C ALA A 255 -11.20 -9.63 2.43
N ILE A 256 -10.72 -9.98 1.24
CA ILE A 256 -9.69 -9.23 0.51
C ILE A 256 -10.37 -8.21 -0.39
N LEU A 257 -10.32 -6.93 0.01
CA LEU A 257 -10.88 -5.81 -0.75
C LEU A 257 -9.79 -5.25 -1.66
N ASP A 258 -9.75 -5.73 -2.90
CA ASP A 258 -8.60 -5.50 -3.79
C ASP A 258 -9.00 -5.60 -5.28
N THR A 259 -8.08 -6.03 -6.15
CA THR A 259 -8.24 -6.20 -7.61
C THR A 259 -8.98 -7.47 -8.01
N GLY A 260 -9.48 -8.24 -7.04
CA GLY A 260 -10.03 -9.59 -7.22
C GLY A 260 -9.09 -10.65 -6.65
N VAL A 261 -9.53 -11.91 -6.62
CA VAL A 261 -8.67 -13.07 -6.27
C VAL A 261 -8.90 -14.17 -7.31
N ASP A 262 -7.83 -14.79 -7.79
CA ASP A 262 -7.94 -16.02 -8.59
C ASP A 262 -8.44 -17.18 -7.71
N ALA A 263 -9.75 -17.39 -7.69
CA ALA A 263 -10.40 -18.44 -6.92
C ALA A 263 -9.98 -19.86 -7.33
N GLY A 264 -9.47 -20.02 -8.56
CA GLY A 264 -9.01 -21.29 -9.11
C GLY A 264 -7.56 -21.62 -8.76
N HIS A 265 -6.83 -20.70 -8.12
CA HIS A 265 -5.44 -20.90 -7.76
C HIS A 265 -5.29 -22.14 -6.85
N GLU A 266 -4.37 -23.05 -7.21
CA GLU A 266 -4.23 -24.36 -6.56
C GLU A 266 -4.00 -24.28 -5.04
N ASP A 267 -3.33 -23.21 -4.62
CA ASP A 267 -2.95 -22.93 -3.24
C ASP A 267 -3.95 -22.05 -2.46
N ILE A 268 -5.08 -21.68 -3.08
CA ILE A 268 -6.12 -20.83 -2.48
C ILE A 268 -7.48 -21.54 -2.49
N LYS A 269 -7.80 -22.28 -3.55
CA LYS A 269 -9.14 -22.81 -3.85
C LYS A 269 -9.83 -23.54 -2.68
N ASP A 270 -9.08 -24.30 -1.86
CA ASP A 270 -9.66 -25.08 -0.75
C ASP A 270 -9.97 -24.21 0.48
N ASN A 271 -9.41 -22.99 0.55
CA ASN A 271 -9.75 -21.96 1.52
C ASN A 271 -10.63 -20.85 0.92
N PHE A 272 -10.91 -20.87 -0.38
CA PHE A 272 -11.69 -19.81 -1.03
C PHE A 272 -13.20 -19.99 -0.83
N LYS A 273 -13.87 -18.93 -0.38
CA LYS A 273 -15.33 -18.84 -0.31
C LYS A 273 -15.80 -17.77 -1.30
N SER A 274 -16.34 -18.18 -2.44
CA SER A 274 -16.95 -17.24 -3.39
C SER A 274 -18.20 -16.60 -2.77
N THR A 275 -18.22 -15.28 -2.73
CA THR A 275 -19.42 -14.49 -2.40
C THR A 275 -20.12 -14.01 -3.65
N LYS A 276 -19.35 -13.75 -4.72
CA LYS A 276 -19.83 -13.31 -6.01
C LYS A 276 -18.85 -13.69 -7.12
N PRO A 277 -19.26 -14.47 -8.14
CA PRO A 277 -18.37 -14.92 -9.22
C PRO A 277 -17.61 -13.81 -9.96
N ALA A 278 -18.14 -12.58 -9.95
CA ALA A 278 -17.47 -11.43 -10.57
C ALA A 278 -16.17 -11.01 -9.85
N TYR A 279 -15.99 -11.39 -8.59
CA TYR A 279 -14.81 -11.08 -7.77
C TYR A 279 -13.72 -12.15 -7.86
N ASP A 280 -14.08 -13.35 -8.32
CA ASP A 280 -13.26 -14.57 -8.36
C ASP A 280 -12.23 -14.59 -9.51
N ASN A 281 -11.93 -13.42 -10.07
CA ASN A 281 -10.89 -13.22 -11.07
C ASN A 281 -10.04 -12.01 -10.70
N ASP A 282 -8.74 -12.12 -10.94
CA ASP A 282 -7.78 -11.07 -10.66
C ASP A 282 -6.87 -10.81 -11.87
N PRO A 283 -7.28 -9.93 -12.80
CA PRO A 283 -6.46 -9.60 -13.96
C PRO A 283 -5.20 -8.79 -13.62
N LYS A 284 -5.10 -8.26 -12.39
CA LYS A 284 -3.96 -7.43 -11.95
C LYS A 284 -2.94 -8.22 -11.13
N GLY A 285 -3.40 -9.22 -10.39
CA GLY A 285 -2.60 -10.14 -9.58
C GLY A 285 -2.31 -9.67 -8.15
N HIS A 286 -2.69 -8.45 -7.78
CA HIS A 286 -2.39 -7.87 -6.47
C HIS A 286 -3.22 -8.52 -5.35
N GLY A 287 -4.53 -8.66 -5.56
CA GLY A 287 -5.43 -9.28 -4.58
C GLY A 287 -5.17 -10.78 -4.40
N THR A 288 -4.81 -11.50 -5.46
CA THR A 288 -4.39 -12.91 -5.38
C THR A 288 -3.14 -13.07 -4.52
N HIS A 289 -2.20 -12.14 -4.62
CA HIS A 289 -1.00 -12.13 -3.77
C HIS A 289 -1.33 -11.87 -2.31
N CYS A 290 -2.22 -10.91 -2.04
CA CYS A 290 -2.68 -10.65 -0.68
C CYS A 290 -3.45 -11.84 -0.08
N ALA A 291 -4.27 -12.53 -0.88
CA ALA A 291 -5.03 -13.71 -0.45
C ALA A 291 -4.12 -14.88 -0.06
N GLY A 292 -3.05 -15.13 -0.82
CA GLY A 292 -2.06 -16.17 -0.49
C GLY A 292 -1.36 -15.89 0.84
N ILE A 293 -0.94 -14.64 1.09
CA ILE A 293 -0.32 -14.27 2.37
C ILE A 293 -1.28 -14.49 3.54
N ALA A 294 -2.55 -14.10 3.38
CA ALA A 294 -3.53 -14.18 4.46
C ALA A 294 -4.01 -15.61 4.75
N ALA A 295 -4.18 -16.44 3.70
CA ALA A 295 -4.99 -17.67 3.80
C ALA A 295 -4.62 -18.77 2.78
N ALA A 296 -3.39 -18.80 2.24
CA ALA A 296 -2.92 -19.96 1.48
C ALA A 296 -3.14 -21.27 2.25
N VAL A 297 -3.40 -22.34 1.51
CA VAL A 297 -3.72 -23.66 2.05
C VAL A 297 -2.42 -24.32 2.50
N SER A 298 -2.06 -24.13 3.77
CA SER A 298 -0.82 -24.70 4.30
C SER A 298 -0.85 -26.24 4.37
N ASN A 299 0.33 -26.85 4.30
CA ASN A 299 0.57 -28.29 4.43
C ASN A 299 -0.10 -29.14 3.34
N ASN A 300 -0.31 -28.57 2.15
CA ASN A 300 -0.89 -29.24 0.98
C ASN A 300 0.16 -29.77 -0.01
N GLY A 301 1.46 -29.51 0.22
CA GLY A 301 2.57 -29.87 -0.66
C GLY A 301 2.73 -28.97 -1.89
N VAL A 302 2.13 -27.78 -1.88
CA VAL A 302 2.10 -26.82 -2.98
C VAL A 302 2.48 -25.43 -2.46
N GLY A 303 3.13 -24.62 -3.29
CA GLY A 303 3.27 -23.19 -3.05
C GLY A 303 3.71 -22.73 -1.66
N VAL A 304 2.93 -21.80 -1.09
CA VAL A 304 3.22 -21.06 0.14
C VAL A 304 2.23 -21.41 1.24
N ALA A 305 2.50 -20.96 2.46
CA ALA A 305 1.66 -21.22 3.62
C ALA A 305 1.13 -19.91 4.23
N SER A 306 0.07 -20.02 5.02
CA SER A 306 -0.46 -18.96 5.89
C SER A 306 -0.25 -19.31 7.37
N PHE A 307 -0.71 -18.46 8.30
CA PHE A 307 -0.66 -18.79 9.74
C PHE A 307 -1.65 -19.89 10.15
N SER A 308 -2.59 -20.24 9.28
CA SER A 308 -3.42 -21.43 9.46
C SER A 308 -2.62 -22.64 9.01
N ARG A 309 -2.24 -23.52 9.96
CA ARG A 309 -1.40 -24.70 9.70
C ARG A 309 -2.03 -25.71 8.73
N ASP A 310 -3.35 -25.64 8.61
CA ASP A 310 -4.19 -26.43 7.70
C ASP A 310 -5.41 -25.58 7.26
N ASN A 311 -6.45 -26.18 6.70
CA ASN A 311 -7.65 -25.49 6.21
C ASN A 311 -8.76 -25.31 7.26
N ARG A 312 -8.50 -25.51 8.56
CA ARG A 312 -9.55 -25.46 9.60
C ARG A 312 -9.84 -24.06 10.13
N PHE A 313 -8.82 -23.20 10.21
CA PHE A 313 -8.93 -21.93 10.96
C PHE A 313 -9.47 -20.78 10.11
N VAL A 314 -8.98 -20.60 8.88
CA VAL A 314 -9.33 -19.44 8.05
C VAL A 314 -9.81 -19.83 6.66
N GLN A 315 -10.77 -19.06 6.14
CA GLN A 315 -11.18 -19.02 4.74
C GLN A 315 -11.04 -17.59 4.23
N VAL A 316 -10.93 -17.43 2.91
CA VAL A 316 -10.75 -16.14 2.27
C VAL A 316 -11.81 -15.91 1.20
N THR A 317 -12.28 -14.68 1.06
CA THR A 317 -13.15 -14.24 -0.03
C THR A 317 -12.55 -13.02 -0.73
N SER A 318 -13.00 -12.77 -1.96
CA SER A 318 -12.69 -11.55 -2.68
C SER A 318 -13.86 -10.58 -2.67
N ILE A 319 -13.57 -9.29 -2.52
CA ILE A 319 -14.49 -8.20 -2.87
C ILE A 319 -13.74 -7.24 -3.76
N LYS A 320 -14.12 -7.17 -5.04
CA LYS A 320 -13.38 -6.41 -6.03
C LYS A 320 -13.76 -4.93 -5.96
N VAL A 321 -12.91 -4.13 -5.31
CA VAL A 321 -13.07 -2.67 -5.22
C VAL A 321 -12.11 -1.91 -6.14
N LEU A 322 -11.13 -2.61 -6.73
CA LEU A 322 -10.16 -2.06 -7.67
C LEU A 322 -10.36 -2.69 -9.06
N SER A 323 -10.33 -1.85 -10.09
CA SER A 323 -10.41 -2.26 -11.50
C SER A 323 -9.19 -3.06 -11.95
N ALA A 324 -9.23 -3.60 -13.17
CA ALA A 324 -8.10 -4.33 -13.77
C ALA A 324 -6.81 -3.50 -13.91
N SER A 325 -6.92 -2.17 -13.93
CA SER A 325 -5.75 -1.28 -13.90
C SER A 325 -5.23 -1.00 -12.48
N GLY A 326 -5.88 -1.52 -11.43
CA GLY A 326 -5.54 -1.29 -10.04
C GLY A 326 -6.13 -0.01 -9.45
N MET A 327 -7.13 0.61 -10.09
CA MET A 327 -7.73 1.86 -9.62
C MET A 327 -9.13 1.63 -9.05
N GLY A 328 -9.47 2.32 -7.97
CA GLY A 328 -10.81 2.34 -7.39
C GLY A 328 -11.08 3.65 -6.66
N SER A 329 -12.35 3.99 -6.52
CA SER A 329 -12.77 5.21 -5.82
C SER A 329 -13.07 4.94 -4.35
N GLN A 330 -12.99 5.98 -3.52
CA GLN A 330 -13.43 5.97 -2.13
C GLN A 330 -14.84 5.39 -1.98
N ARG A 331 -15.78 5.82 -2.83
CA ARG A 331 -17.15 5.29 -2.86
C ARG A 331 -17.17 3.77 -3.10
N THR A 332 -16.37 3.28 -4.04
CA THR A 332 -16.33 1.83 -4.36
C THR A 332 -15.72 1.03 -3.21
N ILE A 333 -14.68 1.57 -2.56
CA ILE A 333 -14.03 0.94 -1.41
C ILE A 333 -15.00 0.89 -0.22
N ILE A 334 -15.69 1.99 0.08
CA ILE A 334 -16.70 2.04 1.16
C ILE A 334 -17.83 1.04 0.90
N LYS A 335 -18.36 0.95 -0.33
CA LYS A 335 -19.34 -0.08 -0.69
C LYS A 335 -18.81 -1.50 -0.43
N GLY A 336 -17.53 -1.74 -0.74
CA GLY A 336 -16.89 -3.02 -0.46
C GLY A 336 -16.77 -3.33 1.03
N ILE A 337 -16.48 -2.32 1.87
CA ILE A 337 -16.43 -2.47 3.34
C ILE A 337 -17.80 -2.89 3.87
N LEU A 338 -18.87 -2.21 3.42
CA LEU A 338 -20.25 -2.57 3.77
C LEU A 338 -20.59 -4.00 3.31
N GLU A 339 -20.30 -4.34 2.05
CA GLU A 339 -20.55 -5.67 1.49
C GLU A 339 -19.81 -6.77 2.27
N ALA A 340 -18.57 -6.50 2.70
CA ALA A 340 -17.78 -7.44 3.50
C ALA A 340 -18.39 -7.68 4.88
N ALA A 341 -18.77 -6.61 5.58
CA ALA A 341 -19.41 -6.68 6.89
C ALA A 341 -20.76 -7.41 6.79
N ASP A 342 -21.56 -7.09 5.77
CA ASP A 342 -22.88 -7.71 5.54
C ASP A 342 -22.77 -9.20 5.17
N THR A 343 -21.67 -9.60 4.55
CA THR A 343 -21.39 -11.02 4.24
C THR A 343 -20.83 -11.79 5.45
N GLY A 344 -20.63 -11.12 6.59
CA GLY A 344 -20.12 -11.72 7.81
C GLY A 344 -18.62 -11.99 7.76
N ALA A 345 -17.84 -11.13 7.10
CA ALA A 345 -16.39 -11.18 7.20
C ALA A 345 -15.94 -10.93 8.65
N ASP A 346 -15.03 -11.76 9.16
CA ASP A 346 -14.39 -11.58 10.46
C ASP A 346 -13.27 -10.54 10.39
N VAL A 347 -12.62 -10.44 9.23
CA VAL A 347 -11.52 -9.51 8.96
C VAL A 347 -11.70 -8.91 7.57
N ILE A 348 -11.56 -7.59 7.47
CA ILE A 348 -11.56 -6.84 6.21
C ILE A 348 -10.14 -6.37 5.95
N SER A 349 -9.50 -6.91 4.92
CA SER A 349 -8.12 -6.62 4.53
C SER A 349 -8.08 -5.64 3.36
N LEU A 350 -7.50 -4.46 3.59
CA LEU A 350 -7.41 -3.35 2.65
C LEU A 350 -5.95 -3.04 2.33
N SER A 351 -5.37 -3.78 1.38
CA SER A 351 -4.01 -3.55 0.88
C SER A 351 -3.92 -2.37 -0.09
N LEU A 352 -4.63 -1.30 0.22
CA LEU A 352 -4.85 -0.12 -0.60
C LEU A 352 -4.90 1.14 0.28
N GLY A 353 -4.72 2.30 -0.34
CA GLY A 353 -4.89 3.58 0.33
C GLY A 353 -4.37 4.75 -0.49
N GLY A 354 -4.85 5.95 -0.18
CA GLY A 354 -4.50 7.18 -0.87
C GLY A 354 -4.27 8.33 0.10
N LEU A 355 -3.60 9.38 -0.36
CA LEU A 355 -3.46 10.63 0.40
C LEU A 355 -4.84 11.21 0.67
N SER A 356 -5.12 11.48 1.95
CA SER A 356 -6.41 11.94 2.44
C SER A 356 -6.20 12.79 3.70
N ASN A 357 -7.28 13.31 4.29
CA ASN A 357 -7.25 13.92 5.62
C ASN A 357 -8.63 13.84 6.29
N GLN A 358 -8.68 14.21 7.58
CA GLN A 358 -9.90 14.19 8.41
C GLN A 358 -11.11 14.92 7.80
N THR A 359 -10.90 15.92 6.92
CA THR A 359 -12.02 16.63 6.25
C THR A 359 -12.59 15.90 5.04
N LYS A 360 -12.11 14.68 4.74
CA LYS A 360 -12.50 13.89 3.56
C LYS A 360 -12.72 12.41 3.86
N GLU A 361 -12.72 12.05 5.14
CA GLU A 361 -12.77 10.66 5.60
C GLU A 361 -14.07 10.32 6.32
N ARG A 362 -15.07 11.22 6.32
CA ARG A 362 -16.27 11.04 7.13
C ARG A 362 -17.07 9.80 6.69
N ALA A 363 -17.19 9.56 5.38
CA ALA A 363 -17.84 8.35 4.90
C ALA A 363 -17.00 7.08 5.17
N TYR A 364 -15.67 7.18 5.15
CA TYR A 364 -14.81 6.07 5.55
C TYR A 364 -14.97 5.73 7.03
N GLN A 365 -15.01 6.75 7.89
CA GLN A 365 -15.19 6.58 9.34
C GLN A 365 -16.48 5.84 9.64
N LYS A 366 -17.62 6.28 9.08
CA LYS A 366 -18.92 5.60 9.26
C LYS A 366 -18.90 4.15 8.76
N ALA A 367 -18.18 3.87 7.67
CA ALA A 367 -18.08 2.52 7.12
C ALA A 367 -17.22 1.59 7.98
N VAL A 368 -16.13 2.11 8.54
CA VAL A 368 -15.27 1.38 9.47
C VAL A 368 -15.98 1.13 10.79
N GLU A 369 -16.70 2.14 11.32
CA GLU A 369 -17.55 2.00 12.50
C GLU A 369 -18.61 0.91 12.30
N TYR A 370 -19.35 0.96 11.18
CA TYR A 370 -20.32 -0.06 10.81
C TYR A 370 -19.71 -1.48 10.75
N ALA A 371 -18.55 -1.63 10.11
CA ALA A 371 -17.86 -2.91 10.03
C ALA A 371 -17.43 -3.44 11.41
N ASN A 372 -16.85 -2.57 12.24
CA ASN A 372 -16.42 -2.91 13.60
C ASN A 372 -17.62 -3.30 14.49
N GLU A 373 -18.74 -2.59 14.40
CA GLU A 373 -19.98 -2.90 15.14
C GLU A 373 -20.61 -4.23 14.69
N LYS A 374 -20.45 -4.60 13.42
CA LYS A 374 -20.80 -5.93 12.90
C LYS A 374 -19.83 -7.03 13.36
N GLY A 375 -18.76 -6.67 14.07
CA GLY A 375 -17.74 -7.59 14.57
C GLY A 375 -16.62 -7.91 13.58
N ALA A 376 -16.55 -7.21 12.45
CA ALA A 376 -15.48 -7.34 11.47
C ALA A 376 -14.30 -6.42 11.83
N ILE A 377 -13.08 -6.94 11.82
CA ILE A 377 -11.88 -6.15 12.15
C ILE A 377 -11.27 -5.59 10.86
N VAL A 378 -11.17 -4.27 10.75
CA VAL A 378 -10.62 -3.60 9.56
C VAL A 378 -9.11 -3.39 9.68
N VAL A 379 -8.37 -3.88 8.69
CA VAL A 379 -6.90 -3.80 8.61
C VAL A 379 -6.49 -3.15 7.29
N ALA A 380 -5.66 -2.12 7.34
CA ALA A 380 -5.26 -1.37 6.14
C ALA A 380 -3.75 -1.13 6.02
N ALA A 381 -3.27 -1.06 4.79
CA ALA A 381 -1.89 -0.73 4.48
C ALA A 381 -1.57 0.73 4.80
N ALA A 382 -0.49 0.99 5.55
CA ALA A 382 -0.09 2.35 5.93
C ALA A 382 0.23 3.27 4.74
N GLY A 383 0.60 2.69 3.59
CA GLY A 383 0.99 3.39 2.36
C GLY A 383 2.50 3.36 2.10
N ASN A 384 2.89 3.68 0.87
CA ASN A 384 4.27 3.48 0.37
C ASN A 384 4.92 4.80 -0.06
N SER A 385 4.84 5.84 0.78
CA SER A 385 5.34 7.19 0.44
C SER A 385 6.30 7.78 1.48
N ASN A 386 6.79 6.98 2.43
CA ASN A 386 7.65 7.43 3.54
C ASN A 386 7.07 8.66 4.27
N ARG A 387 5.77 8.68 4.50
CA ARG A 387 4.99 9.75 5.13
C ARG A 387 4.22 9.24 6.34
N ASN A 388 3.60 10.15 7.06
CA ASN A 388 2.72 9.81 8.16
C ASN A 388 1.42 9.18 7.63
N ALA A 389 1.12 7.96 8.07
CA ALA A 389 -0.09 7.24 7.69
C ALA A 389 -1.38 7.95 8.14
N LYS A 390 -1.31 8.88 9.11
CA LYS A 390 -2.42 9.76 9.51
C LYS A 390 -2.98 10.64 8.39
N SER A 391 -2.22 10.83 7.30
CA SER A 391 -2.67 11.56 6.12
C SER A 391 -3.07 10.63 4.96
N PHE A 392 -3.46 9.39 5.27
CA PHE A 392 -3.85 8.39 4.29
C PHE A 392 -5.13 7.69 4.73
N ALA A 393 -6.06 7.45 3.79
CA ALA A 393 -7.26 6.68 4.04
C ALA A 393 -7.23 5.36 3.25
N PRO A 394 -7.74 4.25 3.83
CA PRO A 394 -8.40 4.16 5.14
C PRO A 394 -7.43 3.99 6.33
N ALA A 395 -6.11 3.92 6.13
CA ALA A 395 -5.16 3.61 7.21
C ALA A 395 -5.18 4.57 8.41
N GLY A 396 -5.42 5.86 8.19
CA GLY A 396 -5.51 6.89 9.22
C GLY A 396 -6.89 7.03 9.87
N VAL A 397 -7.88 6.25 9.41
CA VAL A 397 -9.26 6.32 9.90
C VAL A 397 -9.33 5.65 11.28
N PRO A 398 -9.96 6.29 12.29
CA PRO A 398 -10.18 5.67 13.59
C PRO A 398 -10.89 4.32 13.46
N GLY A 399 -10.50 3.34 14.29
CA GLY A 399 -11.07 1.99 14.20
C GLY A 399 -10.37 1.06 13.19
N VAL A 400 -9.37 1.53 12.45
CA VAL A 400 -8.55 0.71 11.54
C VAL A 400 -7.22 0.33 12.17
N ILE A 401 -6.82 -0.94 12.05
CA ILE A 401 -5.47 -1.38 12.36
C ILE A 401 -4.56 -1.10 11.17
N ALA A 402 -3.67 -0.12 11.30
CA ALA A 402 -2.77 0.32 10.23
C ALA A 402 -1.44 -0.44 10.25
N VAL A 403 -1.03 -0.95 9.09
CA VAL A 403 0.12 -1.86 8.98
C VAL A 403 1.28 -1.21 8.21
N SER A 404 2.40 -1.02 8.90
CA SER A 404 3.68 -0.63 8.31
C SER A 404 4.49 -1.84 7.83
N ALA A 405 5.40 -1.62 6.88
CA ALA A 405 6.22 -2.66 6.27
C ALA A 405 7.64 -2.68 6.86
N LEU A 406 8.12 -3.88 7.17
CA LEU A 406 9.51 -4.15 7.55
C LEU A 406 10.29 -4.85 6.45
N ASP A 407 11.59 -4.59 6.39
CA ASP A 407 12.56 -5.36 5.62
C ASP A 407 13.08 -6.58 6.40
N GLU A 408 13.86 -7.42 5.72
CA GLU A 408 14.45 -8.65 6.24
C GLU A 408 15.42 -8.42 7.42
N GLU A 409 15.95 -7.21 7.57
CA GLU A 409 16.75 -6.80 8.72
C GLU A 409 15.92 -6.17 9.84
N LEU A 410 14.59 -6.21 9.75
CA LEU A 410 13.62 -5.65 10.69
C LEU A 410 13.70 -4.13 10.85
N ASN A 411 14.24 -3.42 9.86
CA ASN A 411 14.08 -1.97 9.74
C ASN A 411 12.74 -1.65 9.09
N ARG A 412 12.27 -0.41 9.28
CA ARG A 412 11.17 0.12 8.45
C ARG A 412 11.62 0.12 6.99
N ALA A 413 10.83 -0.49 6.11
CA ALA A 413 11.08 -0.41 4.67
C ALA A 413 11.11 1.06 4.24
N VAL A 414 12.07 1.44 3.39
CA VAL A 414 12.32 2.85 3.04
C VAL A 414 11.08 3.55 2.46
N PHE A 415 10.23 2.81 1.74
CA PHE A 415 8.97 3.32 1.20
C PHE A 415 7.83 3.37 2.23
N SER A 416 7.88 2.59 3.31
CA SER A 416 6.74 2.42 4.22
C SER A 416 6.38 3.75 4.86
N ASN A 417 5.11 4.10 4.85
CA ASN A 417 4.61 5.14 5.73
C ASN A 417 4.81 4.72 7.20
N TYR A 418 4.96 5.72 8.07
CA TYR A 418 5.10 5.54 9.51
C TYR A 418 3.77 5.78 10.22
N VAL A 419 3.53 5.05 11.30
CA VAL A 419 2.26 4.98 12.04
C VAL A 419 2.30 5.68 13.39
N THR A 420 3.30 6.53 13.62
CA THR A 420 3.60 7.18 14.91
C THR A 420 2.42 7.93 15.53
N ASP A 421 1.56 8.55 14.71
CA ASP A 421 0.44 9.38 15.16
C ASP A 421 -0.93 8.68 15.06
N LEU A 422 -0.91 7.35 14.93
CA LEU A 422 -2.10 6.50 14.90
C LEU A 422 -2.24 5.74 16.22
N ASP A 423 -3.48 5.55 16.67
CA ASP A 423 -3.77 4.80 17.88
C ASP A 423 -3.49 3.29 17.70
N MET A 424 -3.75 2.77 16.50
CA MET A 424 -3.67 1.35 16.16
C MET A 424 -2.64 1.04 15.07
N GLY A 425 -1.36 1.35 15.34
CA GLY A 425 -0.24 1.08 14.43
C GLY A 425 0.50 -0.23 14.76
N ILE A 426 0.72 -1.09 13.76
CA ILE A 426 1.48 -2.34 13.89
C ILE A 426 2.40 -2.56 12.67
N ALA A 427 3.34 -3.48 12.78
CA ALA A 427 4.29 -3.80 11.71
C ALA A 427 4.23 -5.28 11.31
N ALA A 428 4.47 -5.54 10.03
CA ALA A 428 4.67 -6.88 9.49
C ALA A 428 5.69 -6.87 8.33
N PRO A 429 6.23 -8.02 7.93
CA PRO A 429 7.10 -8.13 6.76
C PRO A 429 6.46 -7.58 5.49
N GLY A 430 7.16 -6.70 4.76
CA GLY A 430 6.63 -6.10 3.52
C GLY A 430 7.64 -5.92 2.39
N VAL A 431 8.85 -6.47 2.52
CA VAL A 431 9.89 -6.45 1.47
C VAL A 431 10.20 -7.88 1.04
N ASN A 432 10.28 -8.11 -0.27
CA ASN A 432 10.54 -9.41 -0.90
C ASN A 432 9.59 -10.51 -0.38
N ILE A 433 8.29 -10.22 -0.36
CA ILE A 433 7.27 -11.14 0.13
C ILE A 433 6.79 -12.04 -0.99
N TYR A 434 7.15 -13.33 -0.91
CA TYR A 434 6.77 -14.35 -1.87
C TYR A 434 5.35 -14.85 -1.61
N SER A 435 4.49 -14.82 -2.63
CA SER A 435 3.12 -15.34 -2.54
C SER A 435 2.54 -15.66 -3.91
N THR A 436 1.29 -16.13 -3.92
CA THR A 436 0.50 -16.53 -5.07
C THR A 436 0.23 -15.35 -6.02
N ILE A 437 0.20 -15.61 -7.32
CA ILE A 437 -0.30 -14.69 -8.35
C ILE A 437 -1.14 -15.51 -9.35
N PRO A 438 -2.00 -14.87 -10.16
CA PRO A 438 -2.98 -15.60 -10.98
C PRO A 438 -2.37 -16.66 -11.90
N ASN A 439 -3.20 -17.65 -12.25
CA ASN A 439 -2.86 -18.79 -13.11
C ASN A 439 -1.85 -19.76 -12.50
N GLY A 440 -1.93 -19.99 -11.19
CA GLY A 440 -1.08 -20.95 -10.47
C GLY A 440 0.40 -20.55 -10.40
N ASN A 441 0.69 -19.24 -10.42
CA ASN A 441 2.06 -18.74 -10.40
C ASN A 441 2.37 -18.10 -9.04
N TYR A 442 3.65 -17.78 -8.82
CA TYR A 442 4.11 -17.18 -7.58
C TYR A 442 5.13 -16.08 -7.88
N SER A 443 5.15 -15.02 -7.07
CA SER A 443 6.08 -13.91 -7.22
C SER A 443 6.35 -13.20 -5.90
N SER A 444 7.48 -12.51 -5.83
CA SER A 444 7.84 -11.66 -4.69
C SER A 444 7.48 -10.20 -4.96
N PHE A 445 6.75 -9.57 -4.04
CA PHE A 445 6.39 -8.15 -4.10
C PHE A 445 6.88 -7.36 -2.88
N ASN A 446 6.99 -6.05 -3.07
CA ASN A 446 7.29 -5.06 -2.03
C ASN A 446 6.06 -4.17 -1.79
N GLY A 447 5.76 -3.87 -0.53
CA GLY A 447 4.75 -2.91 -0.15
C GLY A 447 4.18 -3.14 1.24
N THR A 448 3.62 -2.08 1.82
CA THR A 448 2.71 -2.20 2.98
C THR A 448 1.50 -3.09 2.65
N SER A 449 1.10 -3.13 1.37
CA SER A 449 0.13 -4.08 0.82
C SER A 449 0.46 -5.56 1.08
N MET A 450 1.74 -5.94 1.21
CA MET A 450 2.13 -7.31 1.54
C MET A 450 2.23 -7.55 3.06
N ALA A 451 2.45 -6.47 3.83
CA ALA A 451 2.45 -6.54 5.29
C ALA A 451 1.04 -6.69 5.87
N THR A 452 0.06 -5.97 5.32
CA THR A 452 -1.36 -5.99 5.71
C THR A 452 -2.00 -7.40 5.78
N PRO A 453 -1.84 -8.27 4.77
CA PRO A 453 -2.46 -9.59 4.79
C PRO A 453 -1.83 -10.54 5.81
N TYR A 454 -0.56 -10.35 6.22
CA TYR A 454 -0.02 -11.11 7.36
C TYR A 454 -0.81 -10.78 8.64
N VAL A 455 -0.99 -9.50 8.95
CA VAL A 455 -1.79 -9.08 10.11
C VAL A 455 -3.23 -9.58 10.00
N SER A 456 -3.82 -9.52 8.80
CA SER A 456 -5.18 -9.98 8.55
C SER A 456 -5.31 -11.50 8.75
N GLY A 457 -4.34 -12.29 8.29
CA GLY A 457 -4.28 -13.73 8.50
C GLY A 457 -4.13 -14.10 9.97
N LEU A 458 -3.33 -13.34 10.73
CA LEU A 458 -3.17 -13.58 12.16
C LEU A 458 -4.46 -13.26 12.92
N ILE A 459 -5.09 -12.12 12.63
CA ILE A 459 -6.39 -11.78 13.23
C ILE A 459 -7.44 -12.82 12.85
N GLY A 460 -7.43 -13.32 11.61
CA GLY A 460 -8.31 -14.43 11.18
C GLY A 460 -8.10 -15.70 12.02
N LEU A 461 -6.83 -16.08 12.28
CA LEU A 461 -6.51 -17.18 13.18
C LEU A 461 -7.05 -16.92 14.60
N LEU A 462 -6.86 -15.72 15.15
CA LEU A 462 -7.39 -15.37 16.47
C LEU A 462 -8.93 -15.39 16.50
N LYS A 463 -9.62 -14.85 15.48
CA LYS A 463 -11.09 -14.86 15.36
C LYS A 463 -11.66 -16.27 15.19
N SER A 464 -10.87 -17.19 14.61
CA SER A 464 -11.28 -18.59 14.50
C SER A 464 -11.28 -19.29 15.86
N LEU A 465 -10.37 -18.88 16.75
CA LEU A 465 -10.30 -19.35 18.12
C LEU A 465 -11.31 -18.61 19.00
N ASP A 466 -11.47 -17.30 18.84
CA ASP A 466 -12.43 -16.45 19.56
C ASP A 466 -13.31 -15.63 18.59
N PRO A 467 -14.45 -16.19 18.18
CA PRO A 467 -15.53 -15.49 17.47
C PRO A 467 -15.88 -14.08 17.93
N GLY A 468 -15.83 -13.84 19.25
CA GLY A 468 -16.26 -12.61 19.90
C GLY A 468 -15.19 -11.53 19.97
N LEU A 469 -13.96 -11.83 19.52
CA LEU A 469 -12.85 -10.89 19.54
C LEU A 469 -13.18 -9.61 18.75
N ASP A 470 -13.13 -8.47 19.45
CA ASP A 470 -13.33 -7.15 18.86
C ASP A 470 -12.02 -6.47 18.43
N THR A 471 -12.13 -5.37 17.69
CA THR A 471 -11.00 -4.63 17.10
C THR A 471 -10.00 -4.14 18.14
N ASN A 472 -10.47 -3.57 19.26
CA ASN A 472 -9.60 -3.02 20.29
C ASN A 472 -8.83 -4.13 21.02
N THR A 473 -9.52 -5.21 21.37
CA THR A 473 -8.94 -6.38 22.03
C THR A 473 -7.94 -7.08 21.12
N ALA A 474 -8.27 -7.25 19.83
CA ALA A 474 -7.34 -7.81 18.85
C ALA A 474 -6.07 -6.96 18.72
N TYR A 475 -6.20 -5.63 18.57
CA TYR A 475 -5.05 -4.74 18.52
C TYR A 475 -4.21 -4.82 19.79
N GLU A 476 -4.83 -4.83 20.97
CA GLU A 476 -4.12 -4.94 22.24
C GLU A 476 -3.35 -6.26 22.39
N ILE A 477 -3.93 -7.38 21.94
CA ILE A 477 -3.25 -8.68 21.86
C ILE A 477 -2.01 -8.57 20.98
N LEU A 478 -2.15 -8.05 19.75
CA LEU A 478 -1.03 -7.89 18.82
C LEU A 478 0.05 -6.95 19.36
N ARG A 479 -0.36 -5.84 19.99
CA ARG A 479 0.55 -4.82 20.55
C ARG A 479 1.35 -5.38 21.72
N LYS A 480 0.70 -6.11 22.64
CA LYS A 480 1.35 -6.68 23.84
C LYS A 480 2.27 -7.85 23.53
N SER A 481 1.87 -8.71 22.59
CA SER A 481 2.63 -9.89 22.20
C SER A 481 3.74 -9.60 21.18
N GLY A 482 3.62 -8.51 20.41
CA GLY A 482 4.52 -8.19 19.32
C GLY A 482 5.98 -7.98 19.74
N LYS A 483 6.88 -8.31 18.80
CA LYS A 483 8.33 -8.12 18.96
C LYS A 483 8.73 -6.70 18.57
N LYS A 484 9.78 -6.16 19.21
CA LYS A 484 10.31 -4.84 18.84
C LYS A 484 11.02 -4.91 17.49
N SER A 485 10.59 -4.06 16.55
CA SER A 485 11.37 -3.73 15.35
C SER A 485 12.49 -2.72 15.69
N LYS A 486 13.43 -2.49 14.77
CA LYS A 486 14.50 -1.49 14.98
C LYS A 486 13.98 -0.06 15.05
N ASN A 487 12.86 0.23 14.39
CA ASN A 487 12.22 1.55 14.33
C ASN A 487 10.83 1.52 14.97
N VAL A 488 10.67 0.86 16.12
CA VAL A 488 9.35 0.58 16.74
C VAL A 488 8.46 1.82 16.92
N LYS A 489 9.04 3.00 17.18
CA LYS A 489 8.27 4.25 17.29
C LYS A 489 7.59 4.66 15.99
N GLU A 490 8.20 4.34 14.85
CA GLU A 490 7.68 4.68 13.51
C GLU A 490 6.82 3.56 12.93
N THR A 491 7.01 2.32 13.37
CA THR A 491 6.42 1.12 12.74
C THR A 491 5.37 0.44 13.59
N GLY A 492 5.39 0.61 14.91
CA GLY A 492 4.74 -0.31 15.83
C GLY A 492 5.57 -1.59 16.04
N ASN A 493 5.04 -2.51 16.83
CA ASN A 493 5.67 -3.81 17.03
C ASN A 493 5.49 -4.70 15.80
N LEU A 494 6.49 -5.53 15.49
CA LEU A 494 6.34 -6.66 14.58
C LEU A 494 5.34 -7.65 15.21
N ILE A 495 4.31 -8.05 14.48
CA ILE A 495 3.39 -9.09 14.94
C ILE A 495 4.14 -10.38 15.30
N TYR A 496 3.68 -11.05 16.36
CA TYR A 496 4.25 -12.31 16.81
C TYR A 496 3.14 -13.36 16.97
N PRO A 497 2.95 -14.25 15.97
CA PRO A 497 1.79 -15.12 15.93
C PRO A 497 1.60 -16.02 17.15
N LEU A 498 2.67 -16.69 17.62
CA LEU A 498 2.59 -17.52 18.82
C LEU A 498 2.18 -16.69 20.05
N GLY A 499 2.85 -15.56 20.29
CA GLY A 499 2.54 -14.72 21.45
C GLY A 499 1.12 -14.16 21.42
N ALA A 500 0.57 -13.90 20.22
CA ALA A 500 -0.81 -13.44 20.07
C ALA A 500 -1.82 -14.54 20.44
N VAL A 501 -1.58 -15.78 20.03
CA VAL A 501 -2.42 -16.94 20.42
C VAL A 501 -2.31 -17.20 21.93
N GLU A 502 -1.10 -17.19 22.50
CA GLU A 502 -0.89 -17.36 23.95
C GLU A 502 -1.60 -16.29 24.77
N GLU A 503 -1.54 -15.02 24.32
CA GLU A 503 -2.20 -13.91 24.99
C GLU A 503 -3.73 -14.00 24.90
N LEU A 504 -4.28 -14.46 23.77
CA LEU A 504 -5.71 -14.74 23.63
C LEU A 504 -6.17 -15.81 24.63
N GLU A 505 -5.47 -16.95 24.66
CA GLU A 505 -5.80 -18.06 25.58
C GLU A 505 -5.69 -17.63 27.05
N ARG A 506 -4.70 -16.80 27.38
CA ARG A 506 -4.53 -16.24 28.73
C ARG A 506 -5.72 -15.35 29.12
N GLN A 507 -6.24 -14.54 28.19
CA GLN A 507 -7.42 -13.69 28.43
C GLN A 507 -8.69 -14.52 28.59
N LYS A 508 -8.88 -15.59 27.81
CA LYS A 508 -10.00 -16.53 27.99
C LYS A 508 -10.02 -17.20 29.36
N GLN A 509 -8.85 -17.51 29.91
CA GLN A 509 -8.72 -18.13 31.24
C GLN A 509 -8.94 -17.15 32.40
N ASN A 510 -8.80 -15.83 32.16
CA ASN A 510 -8.98 -14.79 33.16
C ASN A 510 -9.83 -13.63 32.60
N PRO A 511 -11.14 -13.86 32.35
CA PRO A 511 -12.03 -12.79 31.92
C PRO A 511 -12.10 -11.71 33.00
N LEU A 512 -11.83 -10.46 32.61
CA LEU A 512 -11.82 -9.29 33.49
C LEU A 512 -13.19 -8.97 34.09
#